data_AF-A0A942UU43-F1
#
_entry.id   AF-A0A942UU43-F1
#
_cell.length_a   1.000
_cell.length_b   1.000
_cell.length_c   1.000
_cell.angle_alpha   90.00
_cell.angle_beta   90.00
_cell.angle_gamma   90.00
#
_symmetry.space_group_name_H-M   'P 1'
#
loop_
_entity.id
_entity.type
_entity.pdbx_description
1 polymer ?
#
loop_
_entity_poly.entity_id
_entity_poly.type
_entity_poly.pdbx_seq_one_letter_code
_entity_poly.pdbx_strand_id
1 'polypeptide(L)'
;MFCSKCGAEGQEGSKFCKECGEPLTVSASSLKRGRPSMLIAITALIIAITGTGLGLFFFFSNKEEPVQPVVETEKSVPVTTEVKVVKSEPQEKTVSENQPKPKSKREIIQEAQSKVFTVFTSSSQGSSFLLNAKGDLVTNAHVVAGYTEVIVKDQSGTEYSGRIIGISDQVDIALIRVDQLSGMEPLPMELNQTPIGSEVIALGSPRGLENTASIGYVTGLNRDIEGDYHYEKMYQIDAQVSPGSSGGPLLDGISGAVIGINSAVLIADQSIAFSIPFYIVNDQLMAWSQNPMTADAVQATFDFYEEYQDYWFDENAWEDEYNNTPTDDYDEAWEDEYEDEYENSYQDDSDYDDEDDSDYDYEDEDEDDYDDEEDQEYFYEDEKDEADYFYEDDTEDGEM
;
A
#
# COMPACT_ATOMS: atom_id res chain seq x y z
N MET A 1 0.97 48.26 -1.78
CA MET A 1 1.28 47.33 -0.66
C MET A 1 2.79 47.14 -0.61
N PHE A 2 3.38 46.42 0.35
CA PHE A 2 4.83 46.15 0.34
C PHE A 2 5.09 44.64 0.48
N CYS A 3 6.08 44.12 -0.25
CA CYS A 3 6.47 42.71 -0.12
C CYS A 3 7.24 42.48 1.18
N SER A 4 6.85 41.45 1.94
CA SER A 4 7.52 41.04 3.18
C SER A 4 8.95 40.53 2.97
N LYS A 5 9.26 39.94 1.80
CA LYS A 5 10.56 39.31 1.52
C LYS A 5 11.60 40.27 0.92
N CYS A 6 11.19 41.19 0.04
CA CYS A 6 12.10 42.12 -0.65
C CYS A 6 11.84 43.61 -0.39
N GLY A 7 10.76 43.98 0.31
CA GLY A 7 10.43 45.39 0.60
C GLY A 7 9.86 46.21 -0.56
N ALA A 8 9.82 45.67 -1.78
CA ALA A 8 9.34 46.38 -2.97
C ALA A 8 7.86 46.81 -2.86
N GLU A 9 7.51 47.96 -3.45
CA GLU A 9 6.15 48.49 -3.46
C GLU A 9 5.27 47.73 -4.48
N GLY A 10 4.34 46.92 -3.95
CA GLY A 10 3.41 46.11 -4.72
C GLY A 10 2.32 46.93 -5.39
N GLN A 11 2.18 46.72 -6.70
CA GLN A 11 1.27 47.39 -7.62
C GLN A 11 -0.20 47.21 -7.22
N GLU A 12 -1.04 48.22 -7.51
CA GLU A 12 -2.46 48.18 -7.18
C GLU A 12 -3.16 47.04 -7.95
N GLY A 13 -3.72 46.07 -7.22
CA GLY A 13 -4.41 44.90 -7.76
C GLY A 13 -3.56 43.62 -7.96
N SER A 14 -2.23 43.65 -7.79
CA SER A 14 -1.41 42.43 -7.92
C SER A 14 -1.45 41.58 -6.63
N LYS A 15 -1.77 40.28 -6.74
CA LYS A 15 -1.64 39.31 -5.63
C LYS A 15 -0.18 39.02 -5.24
N PHE A 16 0.74 39.09 -6.21
CA PHE A 16 2.14 38.67 -6.07
C PHE A 16 3.12 39.82 -6.34
N CYS A 17 4.30 39.78 -5.74
CA CYS A 17 5.37 40.74 -5.94
C CYS A 17 6.06 40.52 -7.29
N LYS A 18 6.12 41.56 -8.11
CA LYS A 18 6.68 41.49 -9.47
C LYS A 18 8.20 41.26 -9.53
N GLU A 19 8.93 41.49 -8.43
CA GLU A 19 10.39 41.35 -8.39
C GLU A 19 10.87 40.00 -7.83
N CYS A 20 10.05 39.30 -7.03
CA CYS A 20 10.46 38.05 -6.37
C CYS A 20 9.39 36.93 -6.38
N GLY A 21 8.22 37.14 -6.99
CA GLY A 21 7.15 36.14 -7.09
C GLY A 21 6.26 35.98 -5.84
N GLU A 22 6.72 36.41 -4.66
CA GLU A 22 6.04 36.18 -3.37
C GLU A 22 4.64 36.80 -3.25
N PRO A 23 3.67 36.14 -2.60
CA PRO A 23 2.35 36.70 -2.32
C PRO A 23 2.41 37.93 -1.39
N LEU A 24 1.63 38.96 -1.70
CA LEU A 24 1.53 40.18 -0.90
C LEU A 24 0.52 40.00 0.23
N THR A 25 1.00 39.63 1.42
CA THR A 25 0.15 39.35 2.59
C THR A 25 -0.50 40.61 3.16
N VAL A 26 -1.75 40.48 3.63
CA VAL A 26 -2.51 41.57 4.25
C VAL A 26 -2.50 41.40 5.77
N SER A 27 -1.89 42.33 6.51
CA SER A 27 -1.76 42.23 7.97
C SER A 27 -3.11 42.33 8.70
N ALA A 28 -3.66 41.19 9.11
CA ALA A 28 -4.98 41.07 9.74
C ALA A 28 -5.00 41.44 11.24
N SER A 29 -4.68 42.69 11.60
CA SER A 29 -4.49 43.13 12.99
C SER A 29 -5.64 43.94 13.62
N SER A 30 -6.92 43.68 13.27
CA SER A 30 -8.04 44.19 14.08
C SER A 30 -9.37 43.41 13.97
N LEU A 31 -9.63 42.49 14.90
CA LEU A 31 -10.99 42.04 15.25
C LEU A 31 -11.21 42.11 16.77
N LYS A 32 -12.39 42.56 17.20
CA LYS A 32 -12.70 42.93 18.58
C LYS A 32 -13.27 41.76 19.39
N ARG A 33 -12.85 41.62 20.64
CA ARG A 33 -13.42 40.66 21.62
C ARG A 33 -14.92 40.91 21.85
N GLY A 34 -15.75 39.96 21.46
CA GLY A 34 -17.12 39.79 21.96
C GLY A 34 -17.15 39.00 23.28
N ARG A 35 -18.22 39.11 24.08
CA ARG A 35 -18.32 38.49 25.42
C ARG A 35 -19.07 37.16 25.36
N PRO A 36 -18.53 36.05 25.91
CA PRO A 36 -19.24 34.78 26.00
C PRO A 36 -20.19 34.76 27.21
N SER A 37 -21.50 34.67 26.97
CA SER A 37 -22.49 34.49 28.05
C SER A 37 -23.74 33.68 27.64
N MET A 38 -23.70 32.97 26.51
CA MET A 38 -24.85 32.20 25.99
C MET A 38 -24.54 30.71 25.78
N LEU A 39 -23.31 30.36 25.36
CA LEU A 39 -22.90 28.97 25.12
C LEU A 39 -22.95 28.07 26.36
N ILE A 40 -22.56 28.59 27.54
CA ILE A 40 -22.52 27.83 28.81
C ILE A 40 -23.92 27.39 29.27
N ALA A 41 -24.98 28.09 28.85
CA ALA A 41 -26.35 27.72 29.18
C ALA A 41 -26.88 26.54 28.34
N ILE A 42 -26.32 26.31 27.15
CA ILE A 42 -26.79 25.28 26.21
C ILE A 42 -26.16 23.93 26.56
N THR A 43 -24.87 23.88 26.87
CA THR A 43 -24.17 22.65 27.26
C THR A 43 -24.74 22.04 28.54
N ALA A 44 -25.10 22.87 29.52
CA ALA A 44 -25.74 22.43 30.77
C ALA A 44 -27.11 21.76 30.56
N LEU A 45 -27.86 22.13 29.52
CA LEU A 45 -29.19 21.57 29.24
C LEU A 45 -29.11 20.16 28.63
N ILE A 46 -28.11 19.91 27.79
CA ILE A 46 -27.94 18.63 27.08
C ILE A 46 -27.55 17.50 28.04
N ILE A 47 -26.66 17.78 29.00
CA ILE A 47 -26.19 16.81 30.02
C ILE A 47 -27.35 16.31 30.91
N ALA A 48 -28.35 17.16 31.18
CA ALA A 48 -29.52 16.78 31.97
C ALA A 48 -30.46 15.78 31.25
N ILE A 49 -30.46 15.77 29.91
CA ILE A 49 -31.32 14.93 29.09
C ILE A 49 -30.69 13.54 28.89
N THR A 50 -29.37 13.46 28.65
CA THR A 50 -28.69 12.17 28.47
C THR A 50 -28.57 11.37 29.77
N GLY A 51 -28.33 12.03 30.91
CA GLY A 51 -28.12 11.38 32.21
C GLY A 51 -29.35 10.62 32.76
N THR A 52 -30.57 10.93 32.30
CA THR A 52 -31.80 10.26 32.78
C THR A 52 -32.23 9.06 31.93
N GLY A 53 -31.84 8.99 30.66
CA GLY A 53 -32.19 7.87 29.77
C GLY A 53 -31.46 6.57 30.13
N LEU A 54 -30.13 6.63 30.30
CA LEU A 54 -29.29 5.45 30.57
C LEU A 54 -29.64 4.76 31.89
N GLY A 55 -29.97 5.54 32.94
CA GLY A 55 -30.29 5.01 34.27
C GLY A 55 -31.54 4.13 34.30
N LEU A 56 -32.54 4.41 33.44
CA LEU A 56 -33.77 3.61 33.37
C LEU A 56 -33.59 2.32 32.57
N PHE A 57 -32.76 2.32 31.53
CA PHE A 57 -32.51 1.13 30.71
C PHE A 57 -31.80 0.04 31.52
N PHE A 58 -30.73 0.40 32.24
CA PHE A 58 -30.00 -0.54 33.11
C PHE A 58 -30.87 -1.11 34.25
N PHE A 59 -31.81 -0.32 34.79
CA PHE A 59 -32.66 -0.76 35.90
C PHE A 59 -33.79 -1.71 35.49
N PHE A 60 -34.13 -1.78 34.20
CA PHE A 60 -35.13 -2.72 33.66
C PHE A 60 -34.51 -4.01 33.10
N SER A 61 -33.24 -4.00 32.67
CA SER A 61 -32.60 -5.19 32.07
C SER A 61 -32.18 -6.26 33.09
N ASN A 62 -31.85 -5.89 34.33
CA ASN A 62 -31.42 -6.85 35.36
C ASN A 62 -32.58 -7.42 36.20
N LYS A 63 -33.43 -8.23 35.56
CA LYS A 63 -34.37 -9.13 36.24
C LYS A 63 -34.39 -10.52 35.61
N GLU A 64 -33.53 -11.39 36.13
CA GLU A 64 -33.67 -12.83 35.95
C GLU A 64 -34.84 -13.34 36.81
N GLU A 65 -35.75 -14.14 36.23
CA GLU A 65 -36.80 -14.81 37.00
C GLU A 65 -36.33 -16.19 37.48
N PRO A 66 -36.62 -16.59 38.74
CA PRO A 66 -36.12 -17.84 39.30
C PRO A 66 -36.90 -19.06 38.77
N VAL A 67 -36.36 -19.73 37.76
CA VAL A 67 -36.91 -20.98 37.22
C VAL A 67 -36.73 -22.12 38.24
N GLN A 68 -37.83 -22.78 38.61
CA GLN A 68 -37.83 -23.89 39.56
C GLN A 68 -37.52 -25.23 38.85
N PRO A 69 -36.82 -26.18 39.51
CA PRO A 69 -36.51 -27.48 38.92
C PRO A 69 -37.76 -28.38 38.88
N VAL A 70 -38.31 -28.57 37.68
CA VAL A 70 -39.36 -29.58 37.44
C VAL A 70 -38.71 -30.94 37.24
N VAL A 71 -38.95 -31.87 38.16
CA VAL A 71 -38.58 -33.28 38.01
C VAL A 71 -39.76 -34.03 37.38
N GLU A 72 -39.61 -34.45 36.12
CA GLU A 72 -40.55 -35.37 35.47
C GLU A 72 -39.79 -36.54 34.83
N THR A 73 -40.36 -37.74 34.92
CA THR A 73 -39.67 -39.01 34.66
C THR A 73 -40.06 -39.61 33.31
N GLU A 74 -39.26 -39.38 32.28
CA GLU A 74 -39.43 -40.07 30.99
C GLU A 74 -39.05 -41.55 31.09
N LYS A 75 -39.93 -42.41 30.57
CA LYS A 75 -39.70 -43.86 30.48
C LYS A 75 -39.00 -44.21 29.17
N SER A 76 -37.98 -45.05 29.26
CA SER A 76 -37.34 -45.62 28.09
C SER A 76 -38.28 -46.55 27.30
N VAL A 77 -38.32 -46.35 25.99
CA VAL A 77 -38.86 -47.30 25.00
C VAL A 77 -37.83 -47.44 23.88
N PRO A 78 -37.21 -48.62 23.68
CA PRO A 78 -36.21 -48.81 22.63
C PRO A 78 -36.89 -49.01 21.27
N VAL A 79 -36.68 -48.09 20.33
CA VAL A 79 -37.03 -48.29 18.91
C VAL A 79 -35.77 -48.68 18.14
N THR A 80 -35.50 -49.99 18.08
CA THR A 80 -34.48 -50.56 17.20
C THR A 80 -34.86 -50.36 15.74
N THR A 81 -34.08 -49.55 15.02
CA THR A 81 -34.21 -49.40 13.56
C THR A 81 -32.85 -49.71 12.93
N GLU A 82 -32.78 -50.78 12.12
CA GLU A 82 -31.53 -51.23 11.50
C GLU A 82 -31.09 -50.29 10.37
N VAL A 83 -30.04 -49.49 10.60
CA VAL A 83 -29.38 -48.75 9.53
C VAL A 83 -28.46 -49.72 8.76
N LYS A 84 -28.95 -50.21 7.61
CA LYS A 84 -28.12 -50.97 6.67
C LYS A 84 -27.02 -50.08 6.09
N VAL A 85 -25.79 -50.27 6.55
CA VAL A 85 -24.60 -49.67 5.96
C VAL A 85 -24.37 -50.27 4.58
N VAL A 86 -24.81 -49.56 3.54
CA VAL A 86 -24.47 -49.89 2.15
C VAL A 86 -23.06 -49.36 1.88
N LYS A 87 -22.06 -50.26 1.96
CA LYS A 87 -20.67 -49.94 1.65
C LYS A 87 -20.51 -49.75 0.13
N SER A 88 -20.73 -48.53 -0.34
CA SER A 88 -20.30 -48.12 -1.68
C SER A 88 -18.78 -47.88 -1.66
N GLU A 89 -18.08 -48.51 -2.60
CA GLU A 89 -16.66 -48.23 -2.81
C GLU A 89 -16.50 -46.85 -3.45
N PRO A 90 -15.45 -46.06 -3.12
CA PRO A 90 -15.16 -44.83 -3.82
C PRO A 90 -14.83 -45.17 -5.28
N GLN A 91 -15.73 -44.87 -6.21
CA GLN A 91 -15.37 -44.91 -7.62
C GLN A 91 -14.44 -43.73 -7.90
N GLU A 92 -13.19 -44.07 -8.19
CA GLU A 92 -12.14 -43.18 -8.63
C GLU A 92 -12.58 -42.46 -9.91
N LYS A 93 -13.12 -41.24 -9.74
CA LYS A 93 -13.41 -40.36 -10.88
C LYS A 93 -12.09 -39.85 -11.40
N THR A 94 -11.67 -40.36 -12.55
CA THR A 94 -10.60 -39.78 -13.37
C THR A 94 -10.98 -38.35 -13.73
N VAL A 95 -10.47 -37.39 -12.95
CA VAL A 95 -10.59 -35.96 -13.27
C VAL A 95 -9.78 -35.69 -14.53
N SER A 96 -10.36 -34.96 -15.48
CA SER A 96 -9.69 -34.69 -16.76
C SER A 96 -8.44 -33.84 -16.54
N GLU A 97 -7.28 -34.40 -16.86
CA GLU A 97 -5.96 -33.77 -16.80
C GLU A 97 -5.79 -32.74 -17.95
N ASN A 98 -6.62 -31.71 -17.92
CA ASN A 98 -6.65 -30.59 -18.87
C ASN A 98 -7.02 -29.25 -18.18
N GLN A 99 -6.99 -29.22 -16.84
CA GLN A 99 -6.92 -27.96 -16.09
C GLN A 99 -5.43 -27.55 -16.05
N PRO A 100 -5.06 -26.32 -16.43
CA PRO A 100 -3.69 -25.85 -16.21
C PRO A 100 -3.40 -25.91 -14.71
N LYS A 101 -2.21 -26.40 -14.35
CA LYS A 101 -1.75 -26.47 -12.96
C LYS A 101 -1.81 -25.05 -12.36
N PRO A 102 -2.37 -24.85 -11.15
CA PRO A 102 -2.38 -23.53 -10.52
C PRO A 102 -0.95 -23.02 -10.37
N LYS A 103 -0.74 -21.75 -10.73
CA LYS A 103 0.55 -21.06 -10.57
C LYS A 103 0.91 -21.04 -9.09
N SER A 104 2.19 -21.23 -8.77
CA SER A 104 2.69 -20.94 -7.43
C SER A 104 2.69 -19.43 -7.17
N LYS A 105 2.62 -19.02 -5.91
CA LYS A 105 2.68 -17.59 -5.53
C LYS A 105 3.96 -16.91 -6.00
N ARG A 106 5.07 -17.65 -6.11
CA ARG A 106 6.31 -17.17 -6.71
C ARG A 106 6.13 -16.82 -8.19
N GLU A 107 5.51 -17.71 -8.98
CA GLU A 107 5.23 -17.45 -10.41
C GLU A 107 4.25 -16.28 -10.59
N ILE A 108 3.22 -16.17 -9.74
CA ILE A 108 2.29 -15.03 -9.74
C ILE A 108 3.03 -13.71 -9.48
N ILE A 109 3.86 -13.65 -8.42
CA ILE A 109 4.64 -12.45 -8.08
C ILE A 109 5.62 -12.11 -9.22
N GLN A 110 6.42 -13.07 -9.69
CA GLN A 110 7.44 -12.81 -10.71
C GLN A 110 6.84 -12.36 -12.06
N GLU A 111 5.66 -12.87 -12.44
CA GLU A 111 4.94 -12.36 -13.62
C GLU A 111 4.41 -10.95 -13.37
N ALA A 112 3.83 -10.69 -12.19
CA ALA A 112 3.23 -9.40 -11.87
C ALA A 112 4.25 -8.26 -11.76
N GLN A 113 5.44 -8.52 -11.19
CA GLN A 113 6.52 -7.53 -11.11
C GLN A 113 6.97 -7.02 -12.49
N SER A 114 6.87 -7.86 -13.54
CA SER A 114 7.14 -7.42 -14.92
C SER A 114 6.06 -6.53 -15.54
N LYS A 115 4.91 -6.38 -14.87
CA LYS A 115 3.70 -5.66 -15.30
C LYS A 115 3.36 -4.51 -14.34
N VAL A 116 4.23 -4.21 -13.37
CA VAL A 116 4.12 -3.15 -12.35
C VAL A 116 5.25 -2.14 -12.55
N PHE A 117 4.94 -0.86 -12.42
CA PHE A 117 5.84 0.26 -12.72
C PHE A 117 5.76 1.35 -11.66
N THR A 118 6.89 1.93 -11.27
CA THR A 118 6.95 3.10 -10.39
C THR A 118 6.55 4.35 -11.18
N VAL A 119 5.72 5.21 -10.60
CA VAL A 119 5.32 6.51 -11.18
C VAL A 119 6.02 7.62 -10.42
N PHE A 120 6.60 8.57 -11.14
CA PHE A 120 7.30 9.72 -10.60
C PHE A 120 6.72 11.04 -11.14
N THR A 121 6.49 11.97 -10.22
CA THR A 121 6.27 13.40 -10.49
C THR A 121 7.33 14.22 -9.75
N SER A 122 7.33 15.56 -9.88
CA SER A 122 8.25 16.40 -9.10
C SER A 122 7.86 16.58 -7.62
N SER A 123 6.76 15.97 -7.15
CA SER A 123 6.26 16.11 -5.78
C SER A 123 5.69 14.82 -5.16
N SER A 124 5.65 13.71 -5.89
CA SER A 124 5.13 12.42 -5.40
C SER A 124 5.74 11.24 -6.16
N GLN A 125 5.83 10.10 -5.48
CA GLN A 125 6.18 8.80 -6.06
C GLN A 125 5.08 7.79 -5.69
N GLY A 126 4.64 7.01 -6.68
CA GLY A 126 3.69 5.92 -6.47
C GLY A 126 3.97 4.72 -7.35
N SER A 127 2.97 3.87 -7.47
CA SER A 127 2.98 2.63 -8.24
C SER A 127 1.88 2.63 -9.30
N SER A 128 2.02 1.76 -10.29
CA SER A 128 1.04 1.56 -11.36
C SER A 128 1.14 0.16 -11.96
N PHE A 129 0.14 -0.26 -12.72
CA PHE A 129 0.16 -1.57 -13.39
C PHE A 129 -0.52 -1.57 -14.76
N LEU A 130 -0.08 -2.48 -15.64
CA LEU A 130 -0.56 -2.56 -17.02
C LEU A 130 -1.99 -3.09 -17.12
N LEU A 131 -2.89 -2.21 -17.57
CA LEU A 131 -4.32 -2.46 -17.77
C LEU A 131 -4.61 -3.24 -19.05
N ASN A 132 -3.95 -2.88 -20.15
CA ASN A 132 -4.18 -3.46 -21.46
C ASN A 132 -3.02 -3.22 -22.44
N ALA A 133 -2.99 -3.97 -23.53
CA ALA A 133 -1.94 -3.96 -24.55
C ALA A 133 -1.84 -2.67 -25.40
N LYS A 134 -2.50 -1.55 -25.04
CA LYS A 134 -2.20 -0.21 -25.60
C LYS A 134 -1.04 0.49 -24.87
N GLY A 135 -0.57 -0.06 -23.75
CA GLY A 135 0.32 0.64 -22.83
C GLY A 135 -0.44 1.57 -21.87
N ASP A 136 -1.68 1.23 -21.51
CA ASP A 136 -2.44 1.97 -20.50
C ASP A 136 -2.10 1.45 -19.10
N LEU A 137 -1.73 2.34 -18.18
CA LEU A 137 -1.37 2.02 -16.80
C LEU A 137 -2.38 2.63 -15.82
N VAL A 138 -2.87 1.84 -14.87
CA VAL A 138 -3.70 2.32 -13.75
C VAL A 138 -2.81 2.79 -12.62
N THR A 139 -3.16 3.90 -11.98
CA THR A 139 -2.56 4.40 -10.74
C THR A 139 -3.62 5.16 -9.93
N ASN A 140 -3.27 5.68 -8.75
CA ASN A 140 -4.12 6.58 -7.99
C ASN A 140 -4.10 8.00 -8.56
N ALA A 141 -5.11 8.81 -8.24
CA ALA A 141 -5.17 10.20 -8.69
C ALA A 141 -4.18 11.08 -7.91
N HIS A 142 -4.03 10.87 -6.60
CA HIS A 142 -3.13 11.70 -5.77
C HIS A 142 -1.66 11.63 -6.21
N VAL A 143 -1.20 10.47 -6.69
CA VAL A 143 0.16 10.23 -7.22
C VAL A 143 0.48 11.15 -8.41
N VAL A 144 -0.53 11.59 -9.16
CA VAL A 144 -0.37 12.32 -10.43
C VAL A 144 -1.11 13.67 -10.48
N ALA A 145 -1.74 14.08 -9.38
CA ALA A 145 -2.47 15.34 -9.27
C ALA A 145 -1.56 16.56 -9.54
N GLY A 146 -2.06 17.52 -10.34
CA GLY A 146 -1.28 18.70 -10.75
C GLY A 146 -0.41 18.50 -12.00
N TYR A 147 -0.35 17.27 -12.55
CA TYR A 147 0.46 16.94 -13.73
C TYR A 147 -0.40 16.48 -14.92
N THR A 148 0.11 16.66 -16.14
CA THR A 148 -0.49 16.11 -17.38
C THR A 148 0.39 15.04 -18.04
N GLU A 149 1.67 15.02 -17.71
CA GLU A 149 2.67 14.03 -18.12
C GLU A 149 3.53 13.65 -16.91
N VAL A 150 3.99 12.40 -16.87
CA VAL A 150 4.73 11.80 -15.75
C VAL A 150 5.87 10.92 -16.27
N ILE A 151 6.84 10.60 -15.41
CA ILE A 151 7.82 9.56 -15.69
C ILE A 151 7.34 8.24 -15.07
N VAL A 152 7.48 7.16 -15.83
CA VAL A 152 7.15 5.80 -15.43
C VAL A 152 8.42 4.96 -15.54
N LYS A 153 8.71 4.10 -14.56
CA LYS A 153 9.93 3.29 -14.50
C LYS A 153 9.63 1.82 -14.25
N ASP A 154 10.22 0.93 -15.03
CA ASP A 154 10.06 -0.53 -14.85
C ASP A 154 11.11 -1.14 -13.91
N GLN A 155 10.95 -2.43 -13.58
CA GLN A 155 11.85 -3.21 -12.71
C GLN A 155 13.30 -3.35 -13.21
N SER A 156 13.61 -2.96 -14.46
CA SER A 156 14.99 -2.91 -14.98
C SER A 156 15.64 -1.54 -14.79
N GLY A 157 14.86 -0.56 -14.31
CA GLY A 157 15.23 0.83 -14.22
C GLY A 157 15.04 1.63 -15.51
N THR A 158 14.36 1.07 -16.53
CA THR A 158 14.10 1.79 -17.77
C THR A 158 12.98 2.81 -17.57
N GLU A 159 13.23 4.06 -17.95
CA GLU A 159 12.28 5.17 -17.86
C GLU A 159 11.49 5.37 -19.16
N TYR A 160 10.21 5.70 -19.00
CA TYR A 160 9.26 5.97 -20.07
C TYR A 160 8.47 7.25 -19.75
N SER A 161 8.17 8.05 -20.78
CA SER A 161 7.25 9.19 -20.65
C SER A 161 5.81 8.71 -20.78
N GLY A 162 5.00 8.98 -19.76
CA GLY A 162 3.57 8.69 -19.74
C GLY A 162 2.72 9.95 -19.79
N ARG A 163 1.63 9.93 -20.57
CA ARG A 163 0.65 11.01 -20.63
C ARG A 163 -0.61 10.62 -19.87
N ILE A 164 -1.14 11.49 -19.02
CA ILE A 164 -2.39 11.20 -18.29
C ILE A 164 -3.56 11.34 -19.27
N ILE A 165 -4.31 10.25 -19.45
CA ILE A 165 -5.46 10.14 -20.35
C ILE A 165 -6.79 10.02 -19.60
N GLY A 166 -6.75 9.97 -18.28
CA GLY A 166 -7.90 9.96 -17.39
C GLY A 166 -7.48 10.28 -15.96
N ILE A 167 -8.26 11.08 -15.25
CA ILE A 167 -8.08 11.39 -13.81
C ILE A 167 -9.45 11.71 -13.22
N SER A 168 -9.66 11.41 -11.94
CA SER A 168 -10.95 11.54 -11.26
C SER A 168 -10.86 12.41 -10.01
N ASP A 169 -11.75 13.39 -9.95
CA ASP A 169 -11.98 14.35 -8.87
C ASP A 169 -12.89 13.80 -7.74
N GLN A 170 -13.36 12.55 -7.86
CA GLN A 170 -14.31 11.95 -6.90
C GLN A 170 -13.75 10.68 -6.26
N VAL A 171 -13.19 9.80 -7.09
CA VAL A 171 -12.54 8.54 -6.71
C VAL A 171 -11.04 8.62 -7.05
N ASP A 172 -10.18 8.12 -6.17
CA ASP A 172 -8.72 8.19 -6.29
C ASP A 172 -8.14 7.26 -7.37
N ILE A 173 -8.44 7.54 -8.64
CA ILE A 173 -7.95 6.80 -9.80
C ILE A 173 -7.49 7.72 -10.93
N ALA A 174 -6.41 7.33 -11.59
CA ALA A 174 -5.95 7.90 -12.84
C ALA A 174 -5.49 6.82 -13.83
N LEU A 175 -5.43 7.19 -15.09
CA LEU A 175 -5.01 6.35 -16.19
C LEU A 175 -3.93 7.07 -17.01
N ILE A 176 -2.74 6.48 -17.07
CA ILE A 176 -1.60 6.96 -17.85
C ILE A 176 -1.53 6.14 -19.14
N ARG A 177 -1.10 6.74 -20.26
CA ARG A 177 -0.72 6.02 -21.48
C ARG A 177 0.77 6.20 -21.77
N VAL A 178 1.46 5.07 -21.94
CA VAL A 178 2.86 4.95 -22.31
C VAL A 178 2.91 4.17 -23.63
N ASP A 179 3.05 4.86 -24.76
CA ASP A 179 2.92 4.22 -26.09
C ASP A 179 3.97 3.12 -26.33
N GLN A 180 5.12 3.22 -25.66
CA GLN A 180 6.23 2.26 -25.68
C GLN A 180 5.86 0.88 -25.07
N LEU A 181 4.85 0.82 -24.19
CA LEU A 181 4.36 -0.43 -23.58
C LEU A 181 3.26 -1.11 -24.39
N SER A 182 2.91 -0.57 -25.57
CA SER A 182 1.92 -1.17 -26.46
C SER A 182 2.41 -2.52 -27.01
N GLY A 183 1.52 -3.52 -26.99
CA GLY A 183 1.82 -4.92 -27.31
C GLY A 183 2.25 -5.79 -26.13
N MET A 184 2.56 -5.20 -24.95
CA MET A 184 2.81 -5.98 -23.73
C MET A 184 1.52 -6.63 -23.20
N GLU A 185 1.62 -7.83 -22.64
CA GLU A 185 0.48 -8.53 -22.05
C GLU A 185 0.15 -7.93 -20.66
N PRO A 186 -1.11 -7.51 -20.40
CA PRO A 186 -1.51 -6.95 -19.12
C PRO A 186 -1.56 -8.00 -18.00
N LEU A 187 -1.90 -7.55 -16.79
CA LEU A 187 -2.39 -8.45 -15.76
C LEU A 187 -3.81 -8.96 -16.11
N PRO A 188 -4.19 -10.18 -15.70
CA PRO A 188 -5.59 -10.58 -15.71
C PRO A 188 -6.38 -9.73 -14.68
N MET A 189 -7.66 -9.49 -14.95
CA MET A 189 -8.54 -8.64 -14.13
C MET A 189 -9.77 -9.45 -13.69
N GLU A 190 -10.17 -9.33 -12.42
CA GLU A 190 -11.42 -9.89 -11.90
C GLU A 190 -12.46 -8.77 -11.74
N LEU A 191 -13.70 -9.05 -12.14
CA LEU A 191 -14.82 -8.11 -12.20
C LEU A 191 -15.98 -8.49 -11.25
N ASN A 192 -15.77 -9.50 -10.39
CA ASN A 192 -16.65 -9.86 -9.29
C ASN A 192 -16.12 -9.31 -7.96
N GLN A 193 -17.00 -9.15 -6.96
CA GLN A 193 -16.57 -8.76 -5.61
C GLN A 193 -15.85 -9.92 -4.91
N THR A 194 -14.60 -9.69 -4.49
CA THR A 194 -13.78 -10.65 -3.74
C THR A 194 -14.38 -10.92 -2.35
N PRO A 195 -14.47 -12.17 -1.88
CA PRO A 195 -14.91 -12.49 -0.52
C PRO A 195 -13.92 -12.06 0.58
N ILE A 196 -14.43 -11.90 1.80
CA ILE A 196 -13.61 -11.84 3.02
C ILE A 196 -12.91 -13.21 3.19
N GLY A 197 -11.63 -13.18 3.53
CA GLY A 197 -10.80 -14.38 3.73
C GLY A 197 -10.14 -14.93 2.46
N SER A 198 -10.32 -14.29 1.29
CA SER A 198 -9.44 -14.53 0.14
C SER A 198 -8.02 -14.09 0.48
N GLU A 199 -7.02 -14.92 0.15
CA GLU A 199 -5.61 -14.54 0.18
C GLU A 199 -5.32 -13.54 -0.94
N VAL A 200 -4.54 -12.51 -0.65
CA VAL A 200 -4.22 -11.42 -1.57
C VAL A 200 -2.73 -11.11 -1.58
N ILE A 201 -2.26 -10.56 -2.70
CA ILE A 201 -0.89 -10.09 -2.88
C ILE A 201 -0.93 -8.62 -3.31
N ALA A 202 -0.46 -7.72 -2.45
CA ALA A 202 -0.25 -6.33 -2.79
C ALA A 202 1.15 -6.15 -3.39
N LEU A 203 1.25 -5.46 -4.53
CA LEU A 203 2.54 -5.06 -5.12
C LEU A 203 2.65 -3.55 -5.24
N GLY A 204 3.89 -3.04 -5.16
CA GLY A 204 4.23 -1.63 -5.37
C GLY A 204 5.73 -1.34 -5.22
N SER A 205 6.08 -0.07 -5.18
CA SER A 205 7.45 0.44 -5.09
C SER A 205 7.67 1.32 -3.84
N PRO A 206 7.43 0.79 -2.62
CA PRO A 206 7.46 1.57 -1.38
C PRO A 206 8.85 2.13 -1.09
N ARG A 207 8.94 3.43 -0.77
CA ARG A 207 10.21 4.16 -0.54
C ARG A 207 11.29 3.99 -1.63
N GLY A 208 10.91 3.64 -2.86
CA GLY A 208 11.85 3.35 -3.95
C GLY A 208 12.42 1.93 -3.97
N LEU A 209 11.96 1.04 -3.08
CA LEU A 209 12.20 -0.41 -3.17
C LEU A 209 11.24 -1.01 -4.22
N GLU A 210 11.62 -0.82 -5.49
CA GLU A 210 10.83 -1.18 -6.65
C GLU A 210 10.35 -2.64 -6.60
N ASN A 211 9.07 -2.85 -6.90
CA ASN A 211 8.47 -4.18 -7.02
C ASN A 211 8.48 -5.04 -5.74
N THR A 212 8.35 -4.40 -4.58
CA THR A 212 8.04 -5.07 -3.31
C THR A 212 6.66 -5.76 -3.40
N ALA A 213 6.57 -7.00 -2.90
CA ALA A 213 5.34 -7.78 -2.85
C ALA A 213 5.04 -8.23 -1.41
N SER A 214 3.80 -8.05 -0.97
CA SER A 214 3.30 -8.35 0.37
C SER A 214 2.08 -9.25 0.30
N ILE A 215 1.95 -10.21 1.22
CA ILE A 215 0.88 -11.23 1.22
C ILE A 215 0.03 -11.07 2.49
N GLY A 216 -1.29 -11.12 2.32
CA GLY A 216 -2.27 -11.08 3.41
C GLY A 216 -3.63 -11.57 2.93
N TYR A 217 -4.70 -11.03 3.50
CA TYR A 217 -6.08 -11.42 3.23
C TYR A 217 -7.02 -10.20 3.11
N VAL A 218 -8.16 -10.38 2.44
CA VAL A 218 -9.30 -9.45 2.58
C VAL A 218 -9.92 -9.63 3.96
N THR A 219 -9.71 -8.67 4.86
CA THR A 219 -10.22 -8.69 6.24
C THR A 219 -11.57 -7.98 6.39
N GLY A 220 -11.96 -7.15 5.41
CA GLY A 220 -13.25 -6.46 5.40
C GLY A 220 -13.66 -5.99 4.01
N LEU A 221 -14.97 -5.77 3.85
CA LEU A 221 -15.59 -5.27 2.62
C LEU A 221 -16.45 -4.05 2.92
N ASN A 222 -16.72 -3.27 1.87
CA ASN A 222 -17.63 -2.13 1.89
C ASN A 222 -17.25 -1.12 3.00
N ARG A 223 -15.97 -0.73 3.05
CA ARG A 223 -15.50 0.35 3.92
C ARG A 223 -15.65 1.68 3.21
N ASP A 224 -16.47 2.56 3.74
CA ASP A 224 -16.58 3.94 3.28
C ASP A 224 -15.62 4.80 4.13
N ILE A 225 -14.73 5.54 3.48
CA ILE A 225 -13.70 6.36 4.13
C ILE A 225 -13.78 7.80 3.58
N GLU A 226 -13.84 8.78 4.49
CA GLU A 226 -13.80 10.20 4.16
C GLU A 226 -12.38 10.74 4.36
N GLY A 227 -11.90 11.49 3.37
CA GLY A 227 -10.58 12.13 3.31
C GLY A 227 -10.54 13.07 2.10
N ASP A 228 -9.39 13.23 1.44
CA ASP A 228 -9.27 14.08 0.25
C ASP A 228 -9.99 13.51 -1.00
N TYR A 229 -10.39 12.23 -0.96
CA TYR A 229 -11.22 11.57 -1.97
C TYR A 229 -12.40 10.86 -1.28
N HIS A 230 -13.48 10.60 -2.03
CA HIS A 230 -14.60 9.84 -1.51
C HIS A 230 -14.42 8.35 -1.79
N TYR A 231 -13.81 7.66 -0.83
CA TYR A 231 -13.51 6.23 -0.92
C TYR A 231 -14.74 5.39 -0.54
N GLU A 232 -15.66 5.19 -1.49
CA GLU A 232 -16.78 4.27 -1.32
C GLU A 232 -16.36 2.79 -1.43
N LYS A 233 -16.95 1.96 -0.56
CA LYS A 233 -16.97 0.48 -0.62
C LYS A 233 -15.61 -0.23 -0.64
N MET A 234 -14.55 0.38 -0.14
CA MET A 234 -13.17 -0.14 -0.14
C MET A 234 -13.07 -1.57 0.42
N TYR A 235 -12.10 -2.32 -0.11
CA TYR A 235 -11.58 -3.51 0.55
C TYR A 235 -10.67 -3.09 1.71
N GLN A 236 -10.79 -3.77 2.83
CA GLN A 236 -9.84 -3.71 3.95
C GLN A 236 -8.97 -4.97 3.88
N ILE A 237 -7.66 -4.81 3.98
CA ILE A 237 -6.66 -5.89 3.93
C ILE A 237 -5.68 -5.80 5.10
N ASP A 238 -5.05 -6.93 5.44
CA ASP A 238 -3.92 -7.02 6.39
C ASP A 238 -2.56 -7.24 5.70
N ALA A 239 -2.54 -7.31 4.36
CA ALA A 239 -1.29 -7.26 3.60
C ALA A 239 -0.64 -5.88 3.77
N GLN A 240 0.64 -5.85 4.15
CA GLN A 240 1.37 -4.60 4.38
C GLN A 240 1.44 -3.74 3.12
N VAL A 241 0.92 -2.52 3.22
CA VAL A 241 1.02 -1.42 2.24
C VAL A 241 1.70 -0.24 2.95
N SER A 242 2.44 0.58 2.21
CA SER A 242 3.22 1.70 2.74
C SER A 242 3.48 2.76 1.65
N PRO A 243 3.91 3.99 1.99
CA PRO A 243 4.08 5.08 1.02
C PRO A 243 4.95 4.70 -0.19
N GLY A 244 4.43 4.97 -1.38
CA GLY A 244 4.97 4.54 -2.67
C GLY A 244 4.29 3.30 -3.27
N SER A 245 3.53 2.51 -2.50
CA SER A 245 2.70 1.39 -3.02
C SER A 245 1.34 1.83 -3.57
N SER A 246 0.93 3.07 -3.32
CA SER A 246 -0.31 3.68 -3.83
C SER A 246 -0.37 3.62 -5.36
N GLY A 247 -1.48 3.16 -5.92
CA GLY A 247 -1.70 2.92 -7.35
C GLY A 247 -1.24 1.53 -7.84
N GLY A 248 -0.52 0.78 -7.00
CA GLY A 248 -0.12 -0.60 -7.29
C GLY A 248 -1.28 -1.60 -7.22
N PRO A 249 -1.17 -2.79 -7.81
CA PRO A 249 -2.25 -3.75 -7.86
C PRO A 249 -2.40 -4.53 -6.54
N LEU A 250 -3.65 -4.82 -6.19
CA LEU A 250 -4.01 -5.91 -5.29
C LEU A 250 -4.43 -7.12 -6.13
N LEU A 251 -3.71 -8.23 -6.03
CA LEU A 251 -4.00 -9.48 -6.72
C LEU A 251 -4.71 -10.48 -5.81
N ASP A 252 -5.58 -11.32 -6.38
CA ASP A 252 -6.00 -12.57 -5.76
C ASP A 252 -4.84 -13.59 -5.75
N GLY A 253 -4.55 -14.17 -4.58
CA GLY A 253 -3.35 -15.00 -4.36
C GLY A 253 -3.36 -16.37 -5.03
N ILE A 254 -4.47 -16.79 -5.65
CA ILE A 254 -4.64 -18.10 -6.30
C ILE A 254 -4.59 -17.96 -7.83
N SER A 255 -5.24 -16.94 -8.36
CA SER A 255 -5.37 -16.67 -9.80
C SER A 255 -4.32 -15.71 -10.34
N GLY A 256 -3.80 -14.80 -9.51
CA GLY A 256 -2.97 -13.67 -9.92
C GLY A 256 -3.74 -12.57 -10.65
N ALA A 257 -5.08 -12.59 -10.61
CA ALA A 257 -5.91 -11.53 -11.19
C ALA A 257 -5.99 -10.30 -10.27
N VAL A 258 -5.95 -9.11 -10.85
CA VAL A 258 -6.18 -7.85 -10.14
C VAL A 258 -7.62 -7.82 -9.65
N ILE A 259 -7.79 -7.64 -8.35
CA ILE A 259 -9.06 -7.45 -7.65
C ILE A 259 -9.23 -6.01 -7.15
N GLY A 260 -8.15 -5.23 -7.04
CA GLY A 260 -8.19 -3.85 -6.58
C GLY A 260 -6.91 -3.06 -6.82
N ILE A 261 -6.94 -1.79 -6.43
CA ILE A 261 -5.84 -0.82 -6.52
C ILE A 261 -5.49 -0.39 -5.10
N ASN A 262 -4.26 -0.62 -4.65
CA ASN A 262 -3.76 -0.20 -3.34
C ASN A 262 -3.78 1.33 -3.27
N SER A 263 -4.24 1.94 -2.17
CA SER A 263 -4.40 3.40 -2.09
C SER A 263 -4.04 3.99 -0.73
N ALA A 264 -4.62 3.49 0.37
CA ALA A 264 -4.49 4.12 1.68
C ALA A 264 -4.07 3.13 2.79
N VAL A 265 -3.37 3.65 3.80
CA VAL A 265 -3.03 2.95 5.05
C VAL A 265 -3.69 3.70 6.19
N LEU A 266 -4.21 2.98 7.20
CA LEU A 266 -4.72 3.65 8.40
C LEU A 266 -3.53 4.19 9.21
N ILE A 267 -3.35 5.50 9.29
CA ILE A 267 -2.20 6.14 9.98
C ILE A 267 -2.05 5.66 11.44
N ALA A 268 -3.18 5.39 12.12
CA ALA A 268 -3.19 4.89 13.49
C ALA A 268 -2.91 3.37 13.64
N ASP A 269 -2.93 2.59 12.56
CA ASP A 269 -2.70 1.14 12.56
C ASP A 269 -2.21 0.64 11.19
N GLN A 270 -0.89 0.50 11.04
CA GLN A 270 -0.25 0.00 9.81
C GLN A 270 -0.56 -1.48 9.50
N SER A 271 -1.26 -2.22 10.37
CA SER A 271 -1.80 -3.55 10.05
C SER A 271 -3.10 -3.49 9.24
N ILE A 272 -3.64 -2.28 8.99
CA ILE A 272 -4.86 -2.05 8.23
C ILE A 272 -4.56 -1.17 7.01
N ALA A 273 -4.66 -1.77 5.82
CA ALA A 273 -4.59 -1.07 4.55
C ALA A 273 -5.90 -1.19 3.75
N PHE A 274 -6.06 -0.32 2.75
CA PHE A 274 -7.27 -0.22 1.93
C PHE A 274 -6.95 -0.17 0.43
N SER A 275 -7.75 -0.93 -0.33
CA SER A 275 -7.65 -0.99 -1.80
C SER A 275 -9.01 -0.71 -2.45
N ILE A 276 -9.01 0.08 -3.52
CA ILE A 276 -10.17 0.40 -4.35
C ILE A 276 -10.58 -0.86 -5.13
N PRO A 277 -11.82 -1.39 -5.01
CA PRO A 277 -12.21 -2.60 -5.72
C PRO A 277 -12.25 -2.38 -7.24
N PHE A 278 -11.48 -3.17 -7.99
CA PHE A 278 -11.26 -2.94 -9.41
C PHE A 278 -12.57 -3.00 -10.22
N TYR A 279 -13.48 -3.91 -9.84
CA TYR A 279 -14.78 -4.06 -10.49
C TYR A 279 -15.68 -2.82 -10.44
N ILE A 280 -15.46 -1.90 -9.47
CA ILE A 280 -16.23 -0.64 -9.35
C ILE A 280 -15.72 0.40 -10.35
N VAL A 281 -14.41 0.43 -10.60
CA VAL A 281 -13.74 1.47 -11.39
C VAL A 281 -13.44 1.05 -12.85
N ASN A 282 -13.51 -0.25 -13.16
CA ASN A 282 -13.26 -0.81 -14.49
C ASN A 282 -13.91 0.00 -15.62
N ASP A 283 -15.21 0.30 -15.52
CA ASP A 283 -15.96 0.93 -16.63
C ASP A 283 -15.46 2.36 -16.92
N GLN A 284 -15.00 3.08 -15.90
CA GLN A 284 -14.41 4.42 -16.04
C GLN A 284 -13.00 4.35 -16.65
N LEU A 285 -12.17 3.41 -16.19
CA LEU A 285 -10.84 3.13 -16.76
C LEU A 285 -10.95 2.69 -18.24
N MET A 286 -11.93 1.86 -18.57
CA MET A 286 -12.22 1.44 -19.95
C MET A 286 -12.76 2.59 -20.81
N ALA A 287 -13.57 3.49 -20.24
CA ALA A 287 -14.08 4.67 -20.94
C ALA A 287 -12.93 5.62 -21.34
N TRP A 288 -12.01 5.94 -20.42
CA TRP A 288 -10.80 6.74 -20.70
C TRP A 288 -9.84 6.04 -21.67
N SER A 289 -9.63 4.73 -21.52
CA SER A 289 -8.82 3.94 -22.44
C SER A 289 -9.30 4.04 -23.89
N GLN A 290 -10.62 4.11 -24.10
CA GLN A 290 -11.27 4.25 -25.41
C GLN A 290 -11.36 5.70 -25.87
N ASN A 291 -11.67 6.63 -24.96
CA ASN A 291 -11.89 8.05 -25.21
C ASN A 291 -11.07 8.87 -24.20
N PRO A 292 -9.77 9.10 -24.45
CA PRO A 292 -8.91 9.88 -23.58
C PRO A 292 -9.46 11.28 -23.27
N MET A 293 -9.28 11.73 -22.03
CA MET A 293 -9.37 13.14 -21.68
C MET A 293 -8.31 13.95 -22.44
N THR A 294 -8.61 15.20 -22.76
CA THR A 294 -7.62 16.15 -23.29
C THR A 294 -6.75 16.68 -22.15
N ALA A 295 -5.55 17.18 -22.46
CA ALA A 295 -4.69 17.84 -21.46
C ALA A 295 -5.43 18.96 -20.71
N ASP A 296 -6.18 19.80 -21.43
CA ASP A 296 -7.05 20.84 -20.87
C ASP A 296 -8.10 20.28 -19.88
N ALA A 297 -8.63 19.07 -20.12
CA ALA A 297 -9.63 18.44 -19.27
C ALA A 297 -9.02 17.72 -18.06
N VAL A 298 -7.78 17.25 -18.17
CA VAL A 298 -6.98 16.77 -17.03
C VAL A 298 -6.58 17.96 -16.14
N GLN A 299 -6.08 19.05 -16.74
CA GLN A 299 -5.73 20.27 -16.01
C GLN A 299 -6.95 20.90 -15.31
N ALA A 300 -8.15 20.79 -15.88
CA ALA A 300 -9.38 21.27 -15.25
C ALA A 300 -9.77 20.53 -13.95
N THR A 301 -9.13 19.42 -13.58
CA THR A 301 -9.32 18.81 -12.25
C THR A 301 -8.33 19.32 -11.20
N PHE A 302 -7.32 20.13 -11.58
CA PHE A 302 -6.31 20.60 -10.63
C PHE A 302 -6.88 21.62 -9.64
N ASP A 303 -7.82 22.47 -10.08
CA ASP A 303 -8.55 23.43 -9.22
C ASP A 303 -9.22 22.73 -8.01
N PHE A 304 -9.66 21.47 -8.17
CA PHE A 304 -10.22 20.66 -7.08
C PHE A 304 -9.14 20.24 -6.06
N TYR A 305 -7.96 19.81 -6.54
CA TYR A 305 -6.85 19.42 -5.66
C TYR A 305 -6.20 20.61 -4.96
N GLU A 306 -6.13 21.80 -5.59
CA GLU A 306 -5.68 23.03 -4.93
C GLU A 306 -6.63 23.49 -3.81
N GLU A 307 -7.94 23.24 -3.91
CA GLU A 307 -8.90 23.53 -2.83
C GLU A 307 -8.84 22.51 -1.68
N TYR A 308 -8.38 21.27 -1.94
CA TYR A 308 -8.30 20.20 -0.94
C TYR A 308 -6.95 20.07 -0.20
N GLN A 309 -5.84 20.52 -0.79
CA GLN A 309 -4.49 20.39 -0.18
C GLN A 309 -4.34 21.08 1.20
N ASP A 310 -5.22 22.01 1.58
CA ASP A 310 -5.15 22.75 2.85
C ASP A 310 -5.63 21.92 4.08
N TYR A 311 -5.93 20.62 3.93
CA TYR A 311 -6.69 19.86 4.95
C TYR A 311 -6.19 18.48 5.46
N TRP A 312 -5.75 17.49 4.65
CA TRP A 312 -5.50 16.12 5.19
C TRP A 312 -4.24 15.35 4.79
N PHE A 313 -3.43 15.79 3.82
CA PHE A 313 -2.22 15.03 3.44
C PHE A 313 -0.97 15.44 4.22
N ASP A 314 -0.58 14.61 5.18
CA ASP A 314 0.76 14.58 5.77
C ASP A 314 1.34 13.15 5.70
N GLU A 315 1.80 12.75 4.51
CA GLU A 315 2.68 11.58 4.35
C GLU A 315 4.11 11.87 4.86
N ASN A 316 4.46 13.14 5.10
CA ASN A 316 5.80 13.60 5.50
C ASN A 316 6.06 13.43 7.01
N ALA A 317 5.05 13.08 7.81
CA ALA A 317 5.19 12.62 9.19
C ALA A 317 6.23 11.48 9.37
N TRP A 318 6.65 10.82 8.29
CA TRP A 318 7.71 9.80 8.24
C TRP A 318 9.13 10.34 7.98
N GLU A 319 9.31 11.59 7.56
CA GLU A 319 10.62 12.22 7.38
C GLU A 319 11.08 12.99 8.63
N ASP A 320 10.14 13.61 9.34
CA ASP A 320 10.40 14.42 10.54
C ASP A 320 11.03 13.63 11.70
N GLU A 321 10.78 12.32 11.80
CA GLU A 321 11.38 11.46 12.84
C GLU A 321 12.82 11.02 12.49
N TYR A 322 13.24 11.07 11.22
CA TYR A 322 14.56 10.62 10.77
C TYR A 322 15.56 11.76 10.48
N ASN A 323 15.08 12.96 10.15
CA ASN A 323 15.93 14.13 9.89
C ASN A 323 16.18 15.02 11.13
N ASN A 324 15.68 14.63 12.31
CA ASN A 324 15.67 15.48 13.52
C ASN A 324 16.49 14.91 14.69
N THR A 325 17.53 14.13 14.38
CA THR A 325 18.69 13.94 15.25
C THR A 325 19.67 15.10 15.03
N PRO A 326 19.92 15.98 16.01
CA PRO A 326 20.89 17.06 15.85
C PRO A 326 22.30 16.50 15.68
N THR A 327 22.88 16.71 14.49
CA THR A 327 24.31 16.50 14.23
C THR A 327 25.08 17.75 14.68
N ASP A 328 25.02 18.02 15.99
CA ASP A 328 25.73 19.14 16.60
C ASP A 328 27.21 18.76 16.81
N ASP A 329 28.08 19.25 15.91
CA ASP A 329 29.53 19.22 16.07
C ASP A 329 29.94 19.91 17.39
N TYR A 330 30.52 19.15 18.33
CA TYR A 330 31.11 19.67 19.57
C TYR A 330 32.46 19.02 19.88
N ASP A 331 33.38 19.10 18.92
CA ASP A 331 34.82 19.02 19.19
C ASP A 331 35.39 20.42 19.56
N GLU A 332 36.42 20.43 20.39
CA GLU A 332 37.36 21.54 20.65
C GLU A 332 36.81 22.87 21.27
N ALA A 333 36.47 22.82 22.56
CA ALA A 333 36.76 23.92 23.50
C ALA A 333 36.85 23.44 24.97
N TRP A 334 37.64 24.16 25.79
CA TRP A 334 37.81 23.99 27.25
C TRP A 334 38.69 22.83 27.74
N GLU A 335 39.98 22.90 27.40
CA GLU A 335 41.03 22.53 28.37
C GLU A 335 41.12 23.62 29.49
N ASP A 336 41.68 23.23 30.64
CA ASP A 336 42.15 24.04 31.79
C ASP A 336 41.17 24.99 32.54
N GLU A 337 40.83 24.63 33.79
CA GLU A 337 41.31 25.34 35.01
C GLU A 337 41.04 24.52 36.32
N TYR A 338 42.13 24.01 36.93
CA TYR A 338 42.41 23.73 38.36
C TYR A 338 41.45 22.94 39.31
N GLU A 339 41.92 21.73 39.67
CA GLU A 339 42.32 21.19 41.01
C GLU A 339 41.57 21.52 42.35
N ASP A 340 41.67 20.53 43.26
CA ASP A 340 41.54 20.54 44.74
C ASP A 340 40.17 20.70 45.47
N GLU A 341 39.65 19.57 46.00
CA GLU A 341 39.39 19.29 47.45
C GLU A 341 38.79 17.86 47.59
N TYR A 342 39.54 16.78 47.87
CA TYR A 342 40.20 16.29 49.10
C TYR A 342 39.28 15.65 50.19
N GLU A 343 39.48 14.33 50.37
CA GLU A 343 39.22 13.46 51.56
C GLU A 343 37.83 12.93 52.03
N ASN A 344 37.81 11.60 52.19
CA ASN A 344 37.27 10.78 53.30
C ASN A 344 35.77 10.76 53.68
N SER A 345 35.16 9.59 53.49
CA SER A 345 34.59 8.81 54.62
C SER A 345 34.60 7.29 54.35
N TYR A 346 35.43 6.53 55.08
CA TYR A 346 35.36 5.07 55.14
C TYR A 346 34.46 4.62 56.31
N GLN A 347 33.47 3.79 56.00
CA GLN A 347 32.81 2.79 56.87
C GLN A 347 31.99 1.89 55.91
N ASP A 348 32.25 0.59 55.73
CA ASP A 348 32.64 -0.48 56.67
C ASP A 348 31.53 -0.80 57.68
N ASP A 349 30.67 -1.74 57.28
CA ASP A 349 29.93 -2.68 58.13
C ASP A 349 29.62 -3.93 57.28
N SER A 350 29.66 -5.11 57.88
CA SER A 350 29.97 -6.39 57.21
C SER A 350 28.79 -7.33 56.97
N ASP A 351 29.12 -8.51 56.40
CA ASP A 351 28.41 -9.79 56.49
C ASP A 351 27.11 -9.98 55.69
N TYR A 352 27.17 -10.80 54.64
CA TYR A 352 26.61 -12.17 54.73
C TYR A 352 27.21 -13.13 53.69
N ASP A 353 27.62 -14.30 54.19
CA ASP A 353 28.07 -15.50 53.47
C ASP A 353 26.90 -16.14 52.65
N ASP A 354 27.06 -17.10 51.73
CA ASP A 354 28.22 -17.97 51.41
C ASP A 354 28.11 -18.56 49.97
N GLU A 355 29.20 -19.19 49.50
CA GLU A 355 29.38 -20.24 48.47
C GLU A 355 28.25 -20.62 47.46
N ASP A 356 28.57 -20.62 46.15
CA ASP A 356 28.53 -21.84 45.31
C ASP A 356 29.47 -21.73 44.09
N ASP A 357 30.10 -22.83 43.66
CA ASP A 357 31.17 -22.86 42.64
C ASP A 357 30.65 -23.16 41.21
N SER A 358 31.28 -22.58 40.19
CA SER A 358 31.38 -23.24 38.86
C SER A 358 32.47 -22.64 37.96
N ASP A 359 33.60 -23.34 37.85
CA ASP A 359 34.61 -23.10 36.81
C ASP A 359 34.06 -23.45 35.42
N TYR A 360 34.21 -22.55 34.45
CA TYR A 360 34.23 -22.86 33.02
C TYR A 360 35.16 -21.90 32.27
N ASP A 361 36.44 -22.23 32.23
CA ASP A 361 37.36 -21.67 31.24
C ASP A 361 36.88 -22.01 29.82
N TYR A 362 36.94 -21.03 28.93
CA TYR A 362 36.96 -21.23 27.48
C TYR A 362 38.24 -20.57 26.96
N GLU A 363 39.23 -21.38 26.58
CA GLU A 363 40.43 -20.93 25.88
C GLU A 363 40.10 -20.70 24.38
N ASP A 364 40.71 -19.68 23.77
CA ASP A 364 40.58 -19.40 22.35
C ASP A 364 41.39 -20.42 21.50
N GLU A 365 40.76 -21.04 20.49
CA GLU A 365 41.48 -21.71 19.38
C GLU A 365 40.86 -21.30 18.03
N ASP A 366 41.51 -20.29 17.42
CA ASP A 366 41.75 -19.99 16.00
C ASP A 366 40.65 -20.20 14.90
N GLU A 367 40.54 -19.17 14.05
CA GLU A 367 39.83 -19.21 12.76
C GLU A 367 40.71 -19.88 11.68
N ASP A 368 40.20 -20.90 10.98
CA ASP A 368 40.87 -21.54 9.83
C ASP A 368 40.14 -21.20 8.52
N ASP A 369 40.90 -20.68 7.54
CA ASP A 369 40.43 -20.23 6.22
C ASP A 369 39.93 -21.39 5.33
N TYR A 370 38.96 -21.10 4.45
CA TYR A 370 38.54 -22.00 3.35
C TYR A 370 38.28 -21.21 2.05
N ASP A 371 39.37 -20.74 1.43
CA ASP A 371 39.42 -20.53 -0.02
C ASP A 371 39.46 -21.90 -0.72
N ASP A 372 38.60 -22.12 -1.72
CA ASP A 372 38.71 -23.25 -2.65
C ASP A 372 38.09 -22.88 -4.02
N GLU A 373 38.91 -22.31 -4.91
CA GLU A 373 38.55 -22.07 -6.32
C GLU A 373 38.82 -23.34 -7.16
N GLU A 374 37.78 -24.04 -7.62
CA GLU A 374 37.92 -25.05 -8.70
C GLU A 374 37.31 -24.55 -10.02
N ASP A 375 38.20 -24.24 -10.97
CA ASP A 375 37.88 -24.05 -12.39
C ASP A 375 37.30 -25.32 -13.03
N GLN A 376 36.30 -25.17 -13.91
CA GLN A 376 35.99 -26.20 -14.92
C GLN A 376 35.82 -25.59 -16.32
N GLU A 377 36.91 -25.52 -17.07
CA GLU A 377 36.88 -25.33 -18.53
C GLU A 377 36.18 -26.52 -19.22
N TYR A 378 35.34 -26.26 -20.22
CA TYR A 378 34.80 -27.29 -21.12
C TYR A 378 34.98 -26.90 -22.60
N PHE A 379 35.73 -27.75 -23.32
CA PHE A 379 36.12 -27.66 -24.73
C PHE A 379 36.66 -29.05 -25.17
N TYR A 380 36.66 -29.50 -26.43
CA TYR A 380 36.08 -28.98 -27.68
C TYR A 380 34.84 -29.86 -28.04
N GLU A 381 34.43 -30.32 -29.24
CA GLU A 381 34.89 -30.31 -30.65
C GLU A 381 33.70 -30.13 -31.61
N ASP A 382 33.95 -29.57 -32.80
CA ASP A 382 33.01 -29.51 -33.92
C ASP A 382 32.77 -30.90 -34.53
N GLU A 383 31.54 -31.22 -34.95
CA GLU A 383 31.32 -32.10 -36.10
C GLU A 383 30.50 -31.39 -37.17
N LYS A 384 31.06 -31.35 -38.38
CA LYS A 384 30.37 -30.96 -39.62
C LYS A 384 30.05 -32.22 -40.41
N ASP A 385 28.88 -32.25 -41.02
CA ASP A 385 28.63 -33.11 -42.19
C ASP A 385 28.00 -32.27 -43.31
N GLU A 386 28.74 -32.14 -44.42
CA GLU A 386 28.22 -31.65 -45.70
C GLU A 386 27.97 -32.86 -46.60
N ALA A 387 26.79 -32.94 -47.22
CA ALA A 387 26.52 -33.93 -48.27
C ALA A 387 25.51 -33.40 -49.29
N ASP A 388 26.00 -32.86 -50.40
CA ASP A 388 25.20 -32.64 -51.61
C ASP A 388 24.60 -33.95 -52.13
N TYR A 389 23.36 -33.91 -52.64
CA TYR A 389 23.00 -34.72 -53.81
C TYR A 389 22.04 -33.96 -54.73
N PHE A 390 22.57 -33.62 -55.91
CA PHE A 390 21.87 -32.96 -57.01
C PHE A 390 21.42 -34.02 -58.03
N TYR A 391 20.20 -33.95 -58.55
CA TYR A 391 19.83 -34.56 -59.84
C TYR A 391 18.68 -33.79 -60.49
N GLU A 392 18.64 -33.84 -61.82
CA GLU A 392 17.86 -32.97 -62.71
C GLU A 392 16.64 -33.68 -63.33
N ASP A 393 15.76 -32.89 -63.95
CA ASP A 393 14.60 -33.28 -64.77
C ASP A 393 13.49 -34.10 -64.06
N ASP A 394 12.21 -33.94 -64.38
CA ASP A 394 11.67 -33.86 -65.74
C ASP A 394 10.50 -32.89 -65.96
N THR A 395 10.27 -32.66 -67.25
CA THR A 395 9.09 -32.11 -67.96
C THR A 395 7.74 -32.84 -67.60
N GLU A 396 6.52 -32.43 -67.99
CA GLU A 396 5.98 -31.41 -68.92
C GLU A 396 4.47 -31.13 -68.57
N ASP A 397 3.91 -30.04 -69.11
CA ASP A 397 2.48 -29.77 -69.48
C ASP A 397 1.24 -30.12 -68.59
N GLY A 398 0.21 -29.26 -68.67
CA GLY A 398 -1.16 -29.58 -68.22
C GLY A 398 -2.14 -28.40 -68.05
N GLU A 399 -2.73 -27.88 -69.14
CA GLU A 399 -3.74 -26.80 -69.10
C GLU A 399 -5.11 -27.23 -68.53
N MET A 400 -5.71 -26.42 -67.64
CA MET A 400 -7.08 -25.86 -67.80
C MET A 400 -7.45 -24.80 -66.75
#